data_AF-A0A970M886-F1
#
_entry.id   AF-A0A970M886-F1
#
_cell.length_a   1.000
_cell.length_b   1.000
_cell.length_c   1.000
_cell.angle_alpha   90.00
_cell.angle_beta   90.00
_cell.angle_gamma   90.00
#
_symmetry.space_group_name_H-M   'P 1'
#
loop_
_entity.id
_entity.type
_entity.pdbx_description
1 polymer ?
#
loop_
_entity_poly.entity_id
_entity_poly.type
_entity_poly.pdbx_seq_one_letter_code
_entity_poly.pdbx_strand_id
1 'polypeptide(L)'
;CWGDNENGQATPPDVVFTAIAAGYYHTCGLDEDGAAHCWGNYYHGLSDPPDDVLFTDIAAGHYHSCGIRAGDRIVVCWGAFARNLWQ
;
A
#
# COMPACT_ATOMS: atom_id res chain seq x y z
N CYS A 1 1.56 -14.64 -6.75
CA CYS A 1 2.80 -14.04 -7.29
C CYS A 1 3.94 -15.05 -7.18
N TRP A 2 5.17 -14.70 -7.58
CA TRP A 2 6.37 -15.54 -7.43
C TRP A 2 7.49 -14.73 -6.74
N GLY A 3 8.43 -15.41 -6.09
CA GLY A 3 9.55 -14.78 -5.36
C GLY A 3 9.53 -15.04 -3.86
N ASP A 4 10.25 -14.22 -3.10
CA ASP A 4 10.20 -14.26 -1.63
C ASP A 4 8.77 -14.06 -1.12
N ASN A 5 8.40 -14.88 -0.14
CA ASN A 5 7.07 -14.87 0.48
C ASN A 5 7.16 -15.11 1.99
N GLU A 6 8.31 -14.86 2.63
CA GLU A 6 8.48 -15.04 4.08
C GLU A 6 7.49 -14.21 4.91
N ASN A 7 6.98 -13.10 4.35
CA ASN A 7 6.00 -12.24 4.99
C ASN A 7 4.59 -12.38 4.41
N GLY A 8 4.37 -13.25 3.43
CA GLY A 8 3.11 -13.32 2.69
C GLY A 8 2.98 -12.30 1.56
N GLN A 9 4.03 -11.51 1.26
CA GLN A 9 3.99 -10.42 0.27
C GLN A 9 3.75 -10.89 -1.19
N ALA A 10 3.91 -12.18 -1.48
CA ALA A 10 3.60 -12.81 -2.77
C ALA A 10 2.22 -13.52 -2.78
N THR A 11 1.42 -13.37 -1.72
CA THR A 11 0.09 -13.95 -1.52
C THR A 11 -0.99 -12.86 -1.56
N PRO A 12 -1.42 -12.41 -2.76
CA PRO A 12 -2.41 -11.34 -2.87
C PRO A 12 -3.79 -11.78 -2.35
N PRO A 13 -4.62 -10.84 -1.85
CA PRO A 13 -6.01 -11.11 -1.55
C PRO A 13 -6.83 -11.31 -2.84
N ASP A 14 -8.02 -11.90 -2.71
CA ASP A 14 -8.96 -12.12 -3.82
C ASP A 14 -9.73 -10.82 -4.14
N VAL A 15 -9.03 -9.88 -4.77
CA VAL A 15 -9.53 -8.55 -5.17
C VAL A 15 -9.11 -8.28 -6.62
N VAL A 16 -9.95 -7.56 -7.37
CA VAL A 16 -9.61 -7.09 -8.72
C VAL A 16 -8.79 -5.81 -8.62
N PHE A 17 -7.56 -5.84 -9.13
CA PHE A 17 -6.63 -4.72 -9.06
C PHE A 17 -6.43 -4.04 -10.41
N THR A 18 -6.35 -2.70 -10.38
CA THR A 18 -6.00 -1.86 -11.54
C THR A 18 -4.54 -1.42 -11.53
N ALA A 19 -3.90 -1.40 -10.36
CA ALA A 19 -2.48 -1.09 -10.18
C ALA A 19 -1.86 -1.92 -9.05
N ILE A 20 -0.54 -2.10 -9.09
CA ILE A 20 0.21 -2.83 -8.06
C ILE A 20 1.59 -2.19 -7.85
N ALA A 21 2.06 -2.19 -6.60
CA ALA A 21 3.39 -1.79 -6.19
C ALA A 21 3.98 -2.82 -5.22
N ALA A 22 5.09 -3.45 -5.61
CA ALA A 22 5.79 -4.43 -4.80
C ALA A 22 6.94 -3.76 -4.01
N GLY A 23 6.82 -3.77 -2.69
CA GLY A 23 7.87 -3.38 -1.76
C GLY A 23 8.74 -4.57 -1.34
N TYR A 24 9.62 -4.35 -0.36
CA TYR A 24 10.50 -5.43 0.14
C TYR A 24 9.74 -6.42 1.04
N TYR A 25 8.94 -5.89 1.98
CA TYR A 25 8.25 -6.69 2.99
C TYR A 25 6.74 -6.82 2.75
N HIS A 26 6.18 -6.00 1.86
CA HIS A 26 4.75 -5.93 1.58
C HIS A 26 4.53 -5.56 0.12
N THR A 27 3.34 -5.85 -0.37
CA THR A 27 2.85 -5.44 -1.68
C THR A 27 1.55 -4.70 -1.48
N CYS A 28 1.31 -3.65 -2.25
CA CYS A 28 0.05 -2.94 -2.27
C CYS A 28 -0.53 -2.90 -3.67
N GLY A 29 -1.85 -2.79 -3.78
CA GLY A 29 -2.54 -2.57 -5.04
C GLY A 29 -3.72 -1.62 -4.87
N LEU A 30 -4.18 -1.07 -5.99
CA LEU A 30 -5.41 -0.26 -6.05
C LEU A 30 -6.50 -1.09 -6.74
N ASP A 31 -7.69 -1.13 -6.16
CA ASP A 31 -8.85 -1.74 -6.81
C ASP A 31 -9.45 -0.83 -7.90
N GLU A 32 -10.62 -1.19 -8.42
CA GLU A 32 -11.32 -0.43 -9.46
C GLU A 32 -11.84 0.94 -8.99
N ASP A 33 -12.11 1.08 -7.69
CA ASP A 33 -12.54 2.34 -7.07
C ASP A 33 -11.35 3.21 -6.64
N GLY A 34 -10.13 2.66 -6.68
CA GLY A 34 -8.90 3.31 -6.25
C GLY A 34 -8.63 3.15 -4.75
N ALA A 35 -9.33 2.26 -4.05
CA ALA A 35 -8.99 1.94 -2.66
C ALA A 35 -7.71 1.10 -2.63
N ALA A 36 -6.84 1.41 -1.66
CA ALA A 36 -5.58 0.69 -1.50
C ALA A 36 -5.78 -0.55 -0.65
N HIS A 37 -5.25 -1.69 -1.13
CA HIS A 37 -5.16 -2.93 -0.38
C HIS A 37 -3.70 -3.32 -0.28
N CYS A 38 -3.17 -3.48 0.93
CA CYS A 38 -1.81 -3.93 1.15
C CYS A 38 -1.78 -5.27 1.86
N TRP A 39 -0.80 -6.11 1.52
CA TRP A 39 -0.62 -7.43 2.10
C TRP A 39 0.87 -7.76 2.27
N GLY A 40 1.14 -8.71 3.15
CA GLY A 40 2.49 -9.11 3.52
C GLY A 40 2.77 -8.75 4.98
N ASN A 41 3.90 -8.10 5.23
CA ASN A 41 4.31 -7.76 6.58
C ASN A 41 3.38 -6.70 7.23
N TYR A 42 2.96 -6.95 8.46
CA TYR A 42 2.07 -6.08 9.24
C TYR A 42 2.80 -5.21 10.28
N TYR A 43 4.11 -5.38 10.45
CA TYR A 43 4.86 -4.56 11.41
C TYR A 43 4.86 -3.09 10.97
N HIS A 44 4.71 -2.17 11.92
CA HIS A 44 4.73 -0.73 11.68
C HIS A 44 3.67 -0.19 10.70
N GLY A 45 2.56 -0.92 10.50
CA GLY A 45 1.46 -0.45 9.65
C GLY A 45 1.77 -0.40 8.15
N LEU A 46 2.72 -1.22 7.69
CA LEU A 46 3.10 -1.32 6.28
C LEU A 46 1.92 -1.73 5.38
N SER A 47 1.12 -2.67 5.90
CA SER A 47 -0.05 -3.22 5.21
C SER A 47 -1.36 -2.53 5.61
N ASP A 48 -1.28 -1.36 6.26
CA ASP A 48 -2.43 -0.61 6.77
C ASP A 48 -2.54 0.73 6.01
N PRO A 49 -3.04 0.74 4.77
CA PRO A 49 -3.30 1.98 4.05
C PRO A 49 -4.38 2.80 4.78
N PRO A 50 -4.41 4.13 4.60
CA PRO A 50 -5.46 4.96 5.18
C PRO A 50 -6.85 4.54 4.69
N ASP A 51 -7.74 4.23 5.64
CA ASP A 51 -9.15 4.02 5.36
C ASP A 51 -9.77 5.28 4.75
N ASP A 52 -10.79 5.10 3.91
CA ASP A 52 -11.56 6.18 3.27
C ASP A 52 -10.73 7.16 2.41
N VAL A 53 -9.53 6.77 1.98
CA VAL A 53 -8.72 7.52 1.01
C VAL A 53 -8.63 6.75 -0.30
N LEU A 54 -9.12 7.35 -1.39
CA LEU A 54 -8.94 6.84 -2.74
C LEU A 54 -7.68 7.41 -3.38
N PHE A 55 -6.99 6.58 -4.13
CA PHE A 55 -5.73 6.88 -4.77
C PHE A 55 -5.82 6.72 -6.28
N THR A 56 -4.99 7.49 -6.98
CA THR A 56 -4.83 7.39 -8.45
C THR A 56 -3.51 6.74 -8.84
N ASP A 57 -2.59 6.61 -7.89
CA ASP A 57 -1.28 5.98 -8.08
C ASP A 57 -0.76 5.47 -6.73
N ILE A 58 0.09 4.44 -6.77
CA ILE A 58 0.64 3.78 -5.59
C ILE A 58 2.10 3.36 -5.80
N ALA A 59 2.93 3.57 -4.78
CA ALA A 59 4.31 3.16 -4.73
C ALA A 59 4.64 2.51 -3.38
N ALA A 60 5.47 1.48 -3.40
CA ALA A 60 5.91 0.74 -2.21
C ALA A 60 7.44 0.74 -2.13
N GLY A 61 7.96 1.10 -0.96
CA GLY A 61 9.38 1.04 -0.63
C GLY A 61 9.71 -0.17 0.26
N HIS A 62 10.83 -0.09 0.99
CA HIS A 62 11.17 -1.13 1.97
C HIS A 62 10.19 -1.16 3.14
N TYR A 63 10.00 -0.01 3.80
CA TYR A 63 9.24 0.09 5.04
C TYR A 63 8.13 1.15 4.99
N HIS A 64 7.72 1.59 3.81
CA HIS A 64 6.62 2.53 3.66
C HIS A 64 5.95 2.33 2.31
N SER A 65 4.75 2.87 2.20
CA SER A 65 4.03 3.03 0.94
C SER A 65 3.55 4.47 0.84
N CYS A 66 3.37 4.94 -0.39
CA CYS A 66 2.79 6.24 -0.68
C CYS A 66 1.81 6.12 -1.84
N GLY A 67 0.81 6.99 -1.86
CA GLY A 67 -0.11 7.13 -2.98
C GLY A 67 -0.50 8.58 -3.25
N ILE A 68 -1.00 8.84 -4.45
CA ILE A 68 -1.53 10.15 -4.84
C ILE A 68 -3.05 10.15 -4.65
N ARG A 69 -3.53 10.91 -3.66
CA ARG A 69 -4.97 10.98 -3.33
C ARG A 69 -5.79 11.55 -4.49
N ALA A 70 -6.90 10.91 -4.84
CA ALA A 70 -7.68 11.23 -6.04
C ALA A 70 -8.34 12.62 -6.01
N GLY A 71 -8.73 13.13 -4.84
CA GLY A 71 -9.49 14.38 -4.71
C GLY A 71 -8.65 15.66 -4.88
N ASP A 72 -7.41 15.65 -4.40
CA ASP A 72 -6.56 16.84 -4.32
C ASP A 72 -5.11 16.61 -4.78
N ARG A 73 -4.80 15.38 -5.20
CA ARG A 73 -3.48 14.96 -5.67
C ARG A 73 -2.36 15.13 -4.65
N ILE A 74 -2.71 15.18 -3.37
CA ILE A 74 -1.72 15.21 -2.29
C ILE A 74 -1.12 13.82 -2.11
N VAL A 75 0.19 13.77 -1.90
CA VAL A 75 0.89 12.53 -1.56
C VAL A 75 0.60 12.18 -0.10
N VAL A 76 0.06 10.98 0.11
CA VAL A 76 -0.15 10.41 1.44
C VAL A 76 0.73 9.17 1.55
N CYS A 77 1.53 9.10 2.61
CA CYS A 77 2.39 7.96 2.90
C CYS A 77 2.00 7.32 4.23
N TRP A 78 2.17 6.01 4.33
CA TRP A 78 1.94 5.19 5.52
C TRP A 78 3.06 4.15 5.70
N GLY A 79 3.08 3.46 6.83
CA GLY A 79 4.15 2.55 7.24
C GLY A 79 5.22 3.21 8.14
N ALA A 80 6.33 2.50 8.36
CA ALA A 80 7.40 2.99 9.22
C ALA A 80 8.03 4.26 8.63
N PHE A 81 8.18 5.27 9.49
CA PHE A 81 8.79 6.56 9.13
C PHE A 81 8.04 7.38 8.09
N ALA A 82 6.79 7.02 7.75
CA ALA A 82 5.85 7.95 7.13
C ALA A 82 5.52 9.06 8.15
N ARG A 83 6.40 10.06 8.23
CA ARG A 83 6.22 11.23 9.10
C ARG A 83 5.16 12.14 8.50
N ASN A 84 3.90 11.70 8.55
CA ASN A 84 2.76 12.59 8.45
C ASN A 84 2.15 12.71 9.84
N LEU A 85 2.45 13.85 10.46
CA LEU A 85 1.90 14.33 11.71
C LEU A 85 0.37 14.34 11.66
N TRP A 86 -0.29 13.34 12.24
CA TRP A 86 -1.60 13.54 12.85
C TRP A 86 -1.64 12.72 14.15
N GLN A 87 -2.03 13.41 15.22
CA GLN A 87 -2.29 12.88 16.56
C GLN A 87 -3.30 11.75 16.54
#